data_AF-A0A258FQP4-F1
#
_entry.id   AF-A0A258FQP4-F1
#
_cell.length_a   1.000
_cell.length_b   1.000
_cell.length_c   1.000
_cell.angle_alpha   90.00
_cell.angle_beta   90.00
_cell.angle_gamma   90.00
#
_symmetry.space_group_name_H-M   'P 1'
#
loop_
_entity.id
_entity.type
_entity.pdbx_description
1 polymer ?
#
loop_
_entity_poly.entity_id
_entity_poly.type
_entity_poly.pdbx_seq_one_letter_code
_entity_poly.pdbx_strand_id
1 'polypeptide(L)'
;MKQTAIVMALAVMAAGTNSPALAEGVGASAATTTPIAQGNRAALAEADALLARSARDYGRPSYSPATAARFSEDDNVFMRNALAVDFTYGAATVTLPLFRGVGPRGEAVHYIITEASDFETANRLGVNYAPKLRHAAGTPGEQRVTIQDGVVRFRGSVDFSPTYELVPGTPYPFPPARAVPGAVAEAEWSSMVVMPSGVVLNMQIVGNATGRHDRANSLDERDGTVVLQLLDGFQGGEQYYYHLVTDVSADVPAVIEKGVFAPRIGNTPSFGQSTPDRPSALLGFSPVVNGILDPATGQNQGFATSIANGGIDPINVFPLDPDNDNPSLDNNYSPMWDAHVVVWTDQAIAANRVRRITSIQDLSRLVAAGDVATAPVAPEGPGNPFVAGIRPLGVVINCPTIAQPRRVRRAS
;
A
#
# COMPACT_ATOMS: atom_id res chain seq x y z
N MET A 1 -5.80 -3.76 37.37
CA MET A 1 -4.71 -4.76 37.30
C MET A 1 -4.71 -5.51 35.95
N LYS A 2 -4.96 -4.81 34.82
CA LYS A 2 -5.33 -5.42 33.53
C LYS A 2 -4.74 -4.76 32.26
N GLN A 3 -3.72 -3.90 32.38
CA GLN A 3 -3.09 -3.25 31.21
C GLN A 3 -1.57 -3.47 31.10
N THR A 4 -0.96 -4.16 32.07
CA THR A 4 0.50 -4.39 32.09
C THR A 4 0.95 -5.55 31.20
N ALA A 5 0.02 -6.35 30.65
CA ALA A 5 0.35 -7.53 29.83
C ALA A 5 0.56 -7.23 28.33
N ILE A 6 0.33 -6.00 27.86
CA ILE A 6 0.41 -5.63 26.44
C ILE A 6 1.78 -5.03 26.05
N VAL A 7 2.63 -4.67 27.02
CA VAL A 7 3.83 -3.84 26.79
C VAL A 7 5.10 -4.66 26.48
N MET A 8 5.09 -6.00 26.53
CA MET A 8 6.33 -6.79 26.55
C MET A 8 6.75 -7.51 25.26
N ALA A 9 6.18 -7.18 24.09
CA ALA A 9 6.61 -7.77 22.82
C ALA A 9 6.66 -6.75 21.69
N LEU A 10 7.63 -5.82 21.73
CA LEU A 10 8.31 -5.21 20.57
C LEU A 10 9.29 -4.14 21.09
N ALA A 11 10.54 -4.52 21.34
CA ALA A 11 11.59 -3.54 21.66
C ALA A 11 12.98 -4.09 21.33
N VAL A 12 13.42 -3.96 20.07
CA VAL A 12 14.85 -3.86 19.75
C VAL A 12 15.03 -3.01 18.48
N MET A 13 15.98 -2.07 18.53
CA MET A 13 16.64 -1.31 17.44
C MET A 13 15.97 0.00 16.96
N ALA A 14 16.31 1.12 17.60
CA ALA A 14 16.42 2.41 16.92
C ALA A 14 17.44 3.31 17.65
N ALA A 15 18.61 3.54 17.06
CA ALA A 15 19.48 4.66 17.44
C ALA A 15 20.46 5.02 16.32
N GLY A 16 20.45 6.31 15.94
CA GLY A 16 21.66 7.04 15.55
C GLY A 16 21.73 7.55 14.10
N THR A 17 21.24 8.77 13.87
CA THR A 17 21.60 9.61 12.71
C THR A 17 22.57 10.70 13.15
N ASN A 18 23.53 11.05 12.30
CA ASN A 18 24.23 12.33 12.30
C ASN A 18 24.68 12.63 10.86
N SER A 19 24.21 13.75 10.30
CA SER A 19 24.72 14.34 9.05
C SER A 19 25.07 15.81 9.31
N PRO A 20 26.21 16.32 8.81
CA PRO A 20 26.49 17.75 8.78
C PRO A 20 26.13 18.38 7.43
N ALA A 21 25.89 19.70 7.49
CA ALA A 21 25.48 20.58 6.40
C ALA A 21 26.56 20.79 5.33
N LEU A 22 26.12 21.09 4.10
CA LEU A 22 26.98 21.56 3.01
C LEU A 22 26.56 22.96 2.55
N ALA A 23 27.58 23.78 2.29
CA ALA A 23 27.53 25.18 1.92
C ALA A 23 27.39 25.39 0.40
N GLU A 24 26.81 26.52 0.04
CA GLU A 24 26.61 27.00 -1.33
C GLU A 24 27.88 27.57 -1.98
N GLY A 25 27.99 27.40 -3.29
CA GLY A 25 28.95 28.09 -4.15
C GLY A 25 28.36 28.25 -5.56
N VAL A 26 28.18 29.50 -5.98
CA VAL A 26 27.59 29.90 -7.26
C VAL A 26 28.69 29.99 -8.34
N GLY A 27 28.41 29.45 -9.53
CA GLY A 27 29.19 29.67 -10.75
C GLY A 27 28.31 29.48 -11.99
N ALA A 28 28.21 30.51 -12.82
CA ALA A 28 27.34 30.57 -14.00
C ALA A 28 27.95 29.88 -15.24
N SER A 29 27.13 29.22 -16.08
CA SER A 29 27.36 29.11 -17.54
C SER A 29 26.20 28.45 -18.30
N ALA A 30 25.94 29.01 -19.49
CA ALA A 30 25.39 28.43 -20.73
C ALA A 30 23.97 27.81 -20.77
N ALA A 31 23.22 28.24 -21.80
CA ALA A 31 21.91 27.72 -22.18
C ALA A 31 21.98 26.22 -22.46
N THR A 32 21.60 25.43 -21.46
CA THR A 32 21.52 23.97 -21.50
C THR A 32 20.04 23.61 -21.57
N THR A 33 19.66 22.68 -22.43
CA THR A 33 18.33 22.08 -22.37
C THR A 33 18.11 21.54 -20.96
N THR A 34 17.06 22.01 -20.28
CA THR A 34 16.88 21.87 -18.83
C THR A 34 16.94 20.38 -18.40
N PRO A 35 17.65 20.03 -17.31
CA PRO A 35 17.75 18.65 -16.79
C PRO A 35 16.41 17.92 -16.63
N ILE A 36 15.34 18.68 -16.33
CA ILE A 36 13.96 18.18 -16.20
C ILE A 36 13.44 17.56 -17.52
N ALA A 37 13.73 18.18 -18.67
CA ALA A 37 13.28 17.69 -19.98
C ALA A 37 14.03 16.43 -20.45
N GLN A 38 15.28 16.25 -20.01
CA GLN A 38 16.06 15.04 -20.29
C GLN A 38 15.64 13.88 -19.37
N GLY A 39 15.41 14.15 -18.07
CA GLY A 39 14.91 13.15 -17.11
C GLY A 39 13.57 12.57 -17.52
N ASN A 40 12.64 13.42 -17.98
CA ASN A 40 11.34 12.99 -18.45
C ASN A 40 11.42 12.08 -19.70
N ARG A 41 12.32 12.38 -20.65
CA ARG A 41 12.52 11.52 -21.83
C ARG A 41 13.02 10.12 -21.48
N ALA A 42 13.95 10.02 -20.51
CA ALA A 42 14.46 8.72 -20.06
C ALA A 42 13.37 7.88 -19.40
N ALA A 43 12.56 8.50 -18.53
CA ALA A 43 11.44 7.82 -17.86
C ALA A 43 10.40 7.29 -18.85
N LEU A 44 10.01 8.09 -19.85
CA LEU A 44 9.10 7.64 -20.89
C LEU A 44 9.67 6.52 -21.76
N ALA A 45 10.98 6.53 -22.04
CA ALA A 45 11.62 5.44 -22.77
C ALA A 45 11.62 4.12 -21.98
N GLU A 46 11.77 4.17 -20.65
CA GLU A 46 11.65 3.01 -19.77
C GLU A 46 10.21 2.47 -19.72
N ALA A 47 9.22 3.36 -19.61
CA ALA A 47 7.81 2.99 -19.70
C ALA A 47 7.47 2.32 -21.05
N ASP A 48 7.96 2.89 -22.14
CA ASP A 48 7.80 2.32 -23.49
C ASP A 48 8.47 0.95 -23.62
N ALA A 49 9.65 0.77 -23.00
CA ALA A 49 10.32 -0.53 -22.99
C ALA A 49 9.51 -1.59 -22.23
N LEU A 50 8.90 -1.24 -21.09
CA LEU A 50 7.99 -2.12 -20.33
C LEU A 50 6.74 -2.49 -21.15
N LEU A 51 6.11 -1.53 -21.82
CA LEU A 51 4.94 -1.74 -22.66
C LEU A 51 5.28 -2.59 -23.90
N ALA A 52 6.40 -2.31 -24.56
CA ALA A 52 6.86 -3.09 -25.70
C ALA A 52 7.24 -4.52 -25.28
N ARG A 53 7.77 -4.69 -24.07
CA ARG A 53 8.09 -6.01 -23.52
C ARG A 53 6.84 -6.83 -23.21
N SER A 54 5.87 -6.26 -22.51
CA SER A 54 4.58 -6.92 -22.26
C SER A 54 3.86 -7.30 -23.57
N ALA A 55 3.93 -6.44 -24.60
CA ALA A 55 3.42 -6.77 -25.93
C ALA A 55 4.11 -7.97 -26.58
N ARG A 56 5.43 -8.12 -26.41
CA ARG A 56 6.16 -9.30 -26.89
C ARG A 56 5.85 -10.55 -26.08
N ASP A 57 5.73 -10.42 -24.76
CA ASP A 57 5.49 -11.56 -23.87
C ASP A 57 4.07 -12.11 -23.98
N TYR A 58 3.07 -11.24 -24.12
CA TYR A 58 1.64 -11.59 -23.98
C TYR A 58 0.78 -11.20 -25.19
N GLY A 59 1.38 -10.75 -26.28
CA GLY A 59 0.67 -10.37 -27.51
C GLY A 59 -0.07 -9.02 -27.44
N ARG A 60 0.00 -8.31 -26.31
CA ARG A 60 -0.57 -6.97 -26.12
C ARG A 60 0.22 -6.17 -25.07
N PRO A 61 0.33 -4.84 -25.20
CA PRO A 61 0.90 -4.04 -24.13
C PRO A 61 0.03 -4.15 -22.88
N SER A 62 0.64 -4.08 -21.70
CA SER A 62 -0.06 -4.06 -20.42
C SER A 62 -1.08 -2.92 -20.32
N TYR A 63 -0.84 -1.82 -21.03
CA TYR A 63 -1.80 -0.72 -21.17
C TYR A 63 -1.69 -0.05 -22.54
N SER A 64 -2.83 0.36 -23.07
CA SER A 64 -2.94 1.31 -24.18
C SER A 64 -4.31 1.99 -24.09
N PRO A 65 -4.39 3.32 -24.24
CA PRO A 65 -5.68 4.03 -24.23
C PRO A 65 -6.68 3.51 -25.26
N ALA A 66 -6.21 2.97 -26.39
CA ALA A 66 -7.07 2.44 -27.45
C ALA A 66 -7.79 1.13 -27.06
N THR A 67 -7.21 0.37 -26.13
CA THR A 67 -7.66 -0.98 -25.75
C THR A 67 -7.96 -1.11 -24.25
N ALA A 68 -7.90 0.00 -23.51
CA ALA A 68 -8.19 0.02 -22.09
C ALA A 68 -9.63 -0.46 -21.82
N ALA A 69 -9.80 -1.19 -20.71
CA ALA A 69 -11.14 -1.55 -20.26
C ALA A 69 -11.96 -0.29 -19.98
N ARG A 70 -13.25 -0.36 -20.25
CA ARG A 70 -14.19 0.74 -19.98
C ARG A 70 -15.02 0.38 -18.77
N PHE A 71 -14.98 1.24 -17.77
CA PHE A 71 -15.81 1.17 -16.58
C PHE A 71 -16.84 2.30 -16.64
N SER A 72 -17.98 2.11 -15.96
CA SER A 72 -18.96 3.19 -15.80
C SER A 72 -18.45 4.24 -14.81
N GLU A 73 -19.01 5.44 -14.85
CA GLU A 73 -18.72 6.46 -13.84
C GLU A 73 -19.08 6.01 -12.42
N ASP A 74 -20.11 5.17 -12.29
CA ASP A 74 -20.56 4.61 -11.00
C ASP A 74 -19.58 3.58 -10.43
N ASP A 75 -18.74 2.95 -11.28
CA ASP A 75 -17.70 2.02 -10.85
C ASP A 75 -16.51 2.75 -10.21
N ASN A 76 -16.27 4.01 -10.62
CA ASN A 76 -15.22 4.89 -10.10
C ASN A 76 -13.85 4.18 -9.97
N VAL A 77 -13.40 3.57 -11.07
CA VAL A 77 -12.10 2.87 -11.14
C VAL A 77 -10.99 3.89 -11.41
N PHE A 78 -10.06 4.01 -10.49
CA PHE A 78 -8.93 4.94 -10.60
C PHE A 78 -7.83 4.39 -11.51
N MET A 79 -7.55 3.08 -11.40
CA MET A 79 -6.43 2.42 -12.06
C MET A 79 -6.77 2.05 -13.53
N ARG A 80 -6.30 2.87 -14.47
CA ARG A 80 -6.66 2.79 -15.90
C ARG A 80 -6.19 1.50 -16.61
N ASN A 81 -5.15 0.84 -16.08
CA ASN A 81 -4.65 -0.43 -16.61
C ASN A 81 -5.38 -1.66 -16.05
N ALA A 82 -6.36 -1.48 -15.15
CA ALA A 82 -7.22 -2.58 -14.72
C ALA A 82 -7.98 -3.16 -15.92
N LEU A 83 -7.94 -4.48 -16.05
CA LEU A 83 -8.54 -5.20 -17.18
C LEU A 83 -10.00 -5.60 -16.89
N ALA A 84 -10.30 -5.84 -15.61
CA ALA A 84 -11.64 -6.10 -15.11
C ALA A 84 -11.67 -5.85 -13.60
N VAL A 85 -12.84 -5.52 -13.08
CA VAL A 85 -13.10 -5.46 -11.64
C VAL A 85 -14.43 -6.17 -11.37
N ASP A 86 -14.44 -7.11 -10.42
CA ASP A 86 -15.66 -7.69 -9.88
C ASP A 86 -15.97 -7.01 -8.54
N PHE A 87 -17.08 -6.28 -8.49
CA PHE A 87 -17.56 -5.58 -7.30
C PHE A 87 -18.56 -6.42 -6.48
N THR A 88 -18.36 -7.73 -6.39
CA THR A 88 -19.16 -8.59 -5.51
C THR A 88 -18.76 -8.35 -4.06
N TYR A 89 -19.74 -7.94 -3.25
CA TYR A 89 -19.52 -7.69 -1.83
C TYR A 89 -18.96 -8.92 -1.12
N GLY A 90 -17.83 -8.75 -0.42
CA GLY A 90 -17.12 -9.84 0.28
C GLY A 90 -16.28 -10.76 -0.61
N ALA A 91 -16.28 -10.57 -1.93
CA ALA A 91 -15.52 -11.37 -2.88
C ALA A 91 -14.98 -10.52 -4.04
N ALA A 92 -14.73 -9.23 -3.79
CA ALA A 92 -14.32 -8.29 -4.83
C ALA A 92 -12.91 -8.63 -5.32
N THR A 93 -12.69 -8.49 -6.63
CA THR A 93 -11.39 -8.80 -7.26
C THR A 93 -11.06 -7.82 -8.38
N VAL A 94 -9.78 -7.64 -8.66
CA VAL A 94 -9.29 -6.93 -9.84
C VAL A 94 -8.43 -7.86 -10.69
N THR A 95 -8.60 -7.78 -12.01
CA THR A 95 -7.68 -8.40 -12.97
C THR A 95 -6.69 -7.35 -13.47
N LEU A 96 -5.39 -7.55 -13.18
CA LEU A 96 -4.31 -6.67 -13.60
C LEU A 96 -3.39 -7.33 -14.64
N PRO A 97 -2.75 -6.55 -15.52
CA PRO A 97 -1.74 -7.08 -16.41
C PRO A 97 -0.47 -7.45 -15.64
N LEU A 98 0.16 -8.56 -16.04
CA LEU A 98 1.45 -9.00 -15.53
C LEU A 98 2.59 -8.40 -16.36
N PHE A 99 3.74 -8.27 -15.70
CA PHE A 99 5.03 -8.04 -16.30
C PHE A 99 5.98 -9.18 -15.94
N ARG A 100 6.96 -9.46 -16.81
CA ARG A 100 8.02 -10.45 -16.55
C ARG A 100 9.30 -9.74 -16.19
N GLY A 101 9.91 -10.17 -15.10
CA GLY A 101 11.20 -9.69 -14.63
C GLY A 101 12.11 -10.85 -14.28
N VAL A 102 13.27 -10.51 -13.70
CA VAL A 102 14.19 -11.48 -13.12
C VAL A 102 14.60 -11.07 -11.72
N GLY A 103 14.70 -12.05 -10.82
CA GLY A 103 15.20 -11.87 -9.48
C GLY A 103 16.73 -11.71 -9.42
N PRO A 104 17.28 -11.56 -8.21
CA PRO A 104 18.71 -11.31 -8.01
C PRO A 104 19.62 -12.44 -8.49
N ARG A 105 19.11 -13.68 -8.54
CA ARG A 105 19.84 -14.86 -9.04
C ARG A 105 19.51 -15.19 -10.50
N GLY A 106 18.75 -14.33 -11.18
CA GLY A 106 18.31 -14.53 -12.56
C GLY A 106 17.08 -15.43 -12.72
N GLU A 107 16.44 -15.82 -11.61
CA GLU A 107 15.17 -16.54 -11.60
C GLU A 107 14.04 -15.69 -12.21
N ALA A 108 13.09 -16.32 -12.89
CA ALA A 108 11.93 -15.60 -13.43
C ALA A 108 11.00 -15.15 -12.30
N VAL A 109 10.48 -13.92 -12.42
CA VAL A 109 9.46 -13.37 -11.52
C VAL A 109 8.35 -12.70 -12.32
N HIS A 110 7.14 -12.76 -11.80
CA HIS A 110 5.96 -12.07 -12.32
C HIS A 110 5.57 -10.96 -11.37
N TYR A 111 5.36 -9.76 -11.90
CA TYR A 111 5.05 -8.58 -11.08
C TYR A 111 3.96 -7.71 -11.72
N ILE A 112 3.36 -6.86 -10.91
CA ILE A 112 2.43 -5.80 -11.31
C ILE A 112 3.05 -4.43 -11.09
N ILE A 113 2.55 -3.41 -11.80
CA ILE A 113 2.87 -2.00 -11.55
C ILE A 113 1.57 -1.27 -11.26
N THR A 114 1.51 -0.55 -10.15
CA THR A 114 0.28 0.07 -9.65
C THR A 114 0.36 1.59 -9.52
N GLU A 115 1.55 2.14 -9.32
CA GLU A 115 1.78 3.59 -9.21
C GLU A 115 3.09 4.03 -9.88
N ALA A 116 3.15 5.30 -10.27
CA ALA A 116 4.39 6.00 -10.61
C ALA A 116 4.49 7.36 -9.90
N SER A 117 5.70 7.76 -9.53
CA SER A 117 5.98 9.07 -8.92
C SER A 117 5.96 10.24 -9.91
N ASP A 118 5.98 9.94 -11.20
CA ASP A 118 5.98 10.90 -12.30
C ASP A 118 4.65 10.79 -13.07
N PHE A 119 4.06 11.95 -13.38
CA PHE A 119 2.72 12.02 -13.95
C PHE A 119 2.65 11.46 -15.37
N GLU A 120 3.62 11.81 -16.23
CA GLU A 120 3.63 11.36 -17.61
C GLU A 120 3.88 9.86 -17.69
N THR A 121 4.78 9.34 -16.84
CA THR A 121 5.03 7.91 -16.66
C THR A 121 3.78 7.18 -16.17
N ALA A 122 3.07 7.72 -15.17
CA ALA A 122 1.84 7.14 -14.64
C ALA A 122 0.78 7.01 -15.75
N ASN A 123 0.54 8.11 -16.48
CA ASN A 123 -0.40 8.14 -17.59
C ASN A 123 0.02 7.20 -18.74
N ARG A 124 1.32 7.10 -19.02
CA ARG A 124 1.84 6.21 -20.07
C ARG A 124 1.61 4.74 -19.75
N LEU A 125 1.77 4.34 -18.49
CA LEU A 125 1.57 2.96 -18.01
C LEU A 125 0.11 2.64 -17.62
N GLY A 126 -0.76 3.66 -17.53
CA GLY A 126 -2.13 3.53 -17.06
C GLY A 126 -2.24 3.23 -15.56
N VAL A 127 -1.24 3.60 -14.78
CA VAL A 127 -1.16 3.37 -13.33
C VAL A 127 -1.52 4.65 -12.57
N ASN A 128 -1.75 4.55 -11.27
CA ASN A 128 -2.07 5.72 -10.45
C ASN A 128 -0.86 6.67 -10.35
N TYR A 129 -1.11 7.98 -10.37
CA TYR A 129 -0.08 8.99 -10.10
C TYR A 129 0.08 9.18 -8.60
N ALA A 130 1.26 8.86 -8.07
CA ALA A 130 1.60 8.94 -6.66
C ALA A 130 2.86 9.80 -6.45
N PRO A 131 2.76 11.13 -6.59
CA PRO A 131 3.89 12.06 -6.53
C PRO A 131 4.81 11.86 -5.32
N LYS A 132 4.24 11.50 -4.17
CA LYS A 132 4.98 11.31 -2.92
C LYS A 132 6.04 10.22 -3.02
N LEU A 133 5.84 9.20 -3.87
CA LEU A 133 6.80 8.11 -4.04
C LEU A 133 8.20 8.58 -4.45
N ARG A 134 8.34 9.76 -5.07
CA ARG A 134 9.65 10.37 -5.36
C ARG A 134 10.55 10.48 -4.13
N HIS A 135 9.97 10.63 -2.94
CA HIS A 135 10.70 10.77 -1.69
C HIS A 135 11.25 9.45 -1.16
N ALA A 136 10.88 8.31 -1.74
CA ALA A 136 11.54 7.03 -1.46
C ALA A 136 12.94 6.98 -2.10
N ALA A 137 13.16 7.70 -3.21
CA ALA A 137 14.43 7.69 -3.90
C ALA A 137 15.57 8.26 -3.02
N GLY A 138 16.68 7.52 -2.92
CA GLY A 138 17.82 7.80 -2.08
C GLY A 138 17.69 7.31 -0.63
N THR A 139 16.59 6.64 -0.27
CA THR A 139 16.34 6.20 1.11
C THR A 139 16.63 4.71 1.28
N PRO A 140 16.88 4.21 2.51
CA PRO A 140 17.11 2.77 2.72
C PRO A 140 15.88 1.90 2.45
N GLY A 141 14.68 2.51 2.32
CA GLY A 141 13.45 1.82 1.95
C GLY A 141 13.31 1.52 0.46
N GLU A 142 14.14 2.10 -0.41
CA GLU A 142 14.07 1.91 -1.86
C GLU A 142 14.66 0.57 -2.32
N GLN A 143 14.30 0.16 -3.54
CA GLN A 143 15.03 -0.83 -4.32
C GLN A 143 15.40 -0.24 -5.70
N ARG A 144 16.69 -0.04 -5.96
CA ARG A 144 17.18 0.30 -7.31
C ARG A 144 17.23 -0.93 -8.19
N VAL A 145 16.74 -0.81 -9.42
CA VAL A 145 16.72 -1.90 -10.41
C VAL A 145 17.50 -1.53 -11.66
N THR A 146 17.79 -2.53 -12.48
CA THR A 146 18.22 -2.31 -13.87
C THR A 146 17.12 -2.76 -14.81
N ILE A 147 17.02 -2.13 -15.98
CA ILE A 147 16.14 -2.54 -17.07
C ILE A 147 16.94 -2.76 -18.34
N GLN A 148 16.71 -3.90 -19.01
CA GLN A 148 17.32 -4.21 -20.31
C GLN A 148 16.25 -4.85 -21.20
N ASP A 149 16.03 -4.28 -22.40
CA ASP A 149 15.01 -4.73 -23.35
C ASP A 149 13.60 -4.88 -22.72
N GLY A 150 13.30 -3.99 -21.77
CA GLY A 150 12.06 -3.96 -20.99
C GLY A 150 11.97 -5.00 -19.86
N VAL A 151 13.04 -5.76 -19.58
CA VAL A 151 13.12 -6.69 -18.45
C VAL A 151 13.72 -6.00 -17.24
N VAL A 152 12.94 -5.93 -16.17
CA VAL A 152 13.43 -5.45 -14.87
C VAL A 152 14.18 -6.55 -14.14
N ARG A 153 15.36 -6.23 -13.61
CA ARG A 153 16.11 -7.06 -12.68
C ARG A 153 16.01 -6.49 -11.27
N PHE A 154 15.39 -7.25 -10.38
CA PHE A 154 15.25 -6.94 -8.96
C PHE A 154 16.50 -7.34 -8.17
N ARG A 155 16.72 -6.67 -7.04
CA ARG A 155 17.82 -6.93 -6.08
C ARG A 155 17.40 -7.84 -4.93
N GLY A 156 16.10 -7.92 -4.63
CA GLY A 156 15.51 -8.94 -3.78
C GLY A 156 14.39 -9.68 -4.49
N SER A 157 14.00 -10.82 -3.95
CA SER A 157 12.81 -11.58 -4.34
C SER A 157 11.86 -11.76 -3.16
N VAL A 158 10.78 -12.50 -3.38
CA VAL A 158 9.80 -12.91 -2.35
C VAL A 158 9.71 -14.42 -2.31
N ASP A 159 9.76 -15.00 -1.11
CA ASP A 159 9.49 -16.41 -0.86
C ASP A 159 8.01 -16.59 -0.51
N PHE A 160 7.28 -17.30 -1.38
CA PHE A 160 5.86 -17.63 -1.23
C PHE A 160 5.63 -19.07 -0.71
N SER A 161 6.69 -19.77 -0.32
CA SER A 161 6.59 -21.11 0.27
C SER A 161 6.16 -21.17 1.75
N PRO A 162 6.26 -20.10 2.59
CA PRO A 162 5.79 -20.15 3.95
C PRO A 162 4.30 -20.51 4.06
N THR A 163 3.96 -21.28 5.11
CA THR A 163 2.56 -21.59 5.40
C THR A 163 1.97 -20.51 6.29
N TYR A 164 0.99 -19.79 5.76
CA TYR A 164 0.20 -18.80 6.50
C TYR A 164 -0.42 -19.40 7.76
N GLU A 165 -0.29 -18.70 8.90
CA GLU A 165 -0.98 -19.07 10.12
C GLU A 165 -1.41 -17.84 10.93
N LEU A 166 -2.68 -17.83 11.34
CA LEU A 166 -3.24 -16.81 12.22
C LEU A 166 -4.09 -17.49 13.29
N VAL A 167 -3.65 -17.40 14.54
CA VAL A 167 -4.36 -17.97 15.71
C VAL A 167 -4.81 -16.83 16.62
N PRO A 168 -6.10 -16.72 16.92
CA PRO A 168 -6.61 -15.74 17.88
C PRO A 168 -5.95 -15.81 19.26
N GLY A 169 -5.74 -14.65 19.88
CA GLY A 169 -5.37 -14.56 21.29
C GLY A 169 -6.48 -15.02 22.24
N THR A 170 -6.15 -15.15 23.53
CA THR A 170 -7.11 -15.46 24.61
C THR A 170 -6.80 -14.60 25.85
N PRO A 171 -7.80 -13.99 26.52
CA PRO A 171 -9.24 -14.06 26.25
C PRO A 171 -9.72 -13.13 25.12
N TYR A 172 -8.83 -12.32 24.54
CA TYR A 172 -9.15 -11.39 23.45
C TYR A 172 -8.46 -11.81 22.15
N PRO A 173 -9.11 -11.71 20.97
CA PRO A 173 -8.52 -12.14 19.70
C PRO A 173 -7.23 -11.40 19.32
N PHE A 174 -7.10 -10.13 19.69
CA PHE A 174 -5.90 -9.31 19.48
C PHE A 174 -5.20 -9.01 20.82
N PRO A 175 -3.86 -9.13 20.89
CA PRO A 175 -2.96 -9.61 19.83
C PRO A 175 -3.15 -11.11 19.54
N PRO A 176 -2.85 -11.58 18.32
CA PRO A 176 -2.94 -13.00 17.99
C PRO A 176 -1.95 -13.82 18.83
N ALA A 177 -2.33 -15.06 19.17
CA ALA A 177 -1.43 -16.01 19.84
C ALA A 177 -0.31 -16.49 18.92
N ARG A 178 -0.57 -16.54 17.62
CA ARG A 178 0.39 -16.89 16.57
C ARG A 178 0.06 -16.16 15.28
N ALA A 179 1.08 -15.62 14.64
CA ALA A 179 1.00 -14.93 13.35
C ALA A 179 2.23 -15.33 12.52
N VAL A 180 2.01 -15.96 11.37
CA VAL A 180 3.07 -16.32 10.40
C VAL A 180 2.65 -15.85 9.00
N PRO A 181 3.45 -14.98 8.36
CA PRO A 181 3.19 -14.56 6.98
C PRO A 181 3.26 -15.75 6.02
N GLY A 182 2.36 -15.81 5.04
CA GLY A 182 2.45 -16.78 3.94
C GLY A 182 3.48 -16.39 2.87
N ALA A 183 3.91 -15.12 2.86
CA ALA A 183 4.94 -14.62 1.98
C ALA A 183 5.95 -13.74 2.73
N VAL A 184 7.24 -13.97 2.49
CA VAL A 184 8.34 -13.25 3.16
C VAL A 184 9.33 -12.74 2.12
N ALA A 185 9.63 -11.45 2.16
CA ALA A 185 10.56 -10.84 1.25
C ALA A 185 12.03 -11.02 1.69
N GLU A 186 12.93 -11.09 0.72
CA GLU A 186 14.36 -11.00 0.97
C GLU A 186 14.76 -9.59 1.45
N ALA A 187 15.89 -9.45 2.14
CA ALA A 187 16.31 -8.20 2.79
C ALA A 187 16.46 -7.00 1.82
N GLU A 188 16.77 -7.25 0.54
CA GLU A 188 16.93 -6.22 -0.49
C GLU A 188 15.64 -5.95 -1.29
N TRP A 189 14.54 -6.67 -1.01
CA TRP A 189 13.27 -6.45 -1.67
C TRP A 189 12.57 -5.20 -1.13
N SER A 190 12.05 -4.38 -2.05
CA SER A 190 11.09 -3.31 -1.75
C SER A 190 10.25 -3.05 -2.99
N SER A 191 8.95 -2.84 -2.79
CA SER A 191 8.03 -2.44 -3.85
C SER A 191 8.25 -1.01 -4.36
N MET A 192 8.99 -0.17 -3.62
CA MET A 192 9.42 1.16 -4.06
C MET A 192 10.63 1.06 -4.99
N VAL A 193 10.37 0.79 -6.27
CA VAL A 193 11.38 0.54 -7.28
C VAL A 193 11.85 1.84 -7.92
N VAL A 194 13.14 2.14 -7.78
CA VAL A 194 13.79 3.28 -8.44
C VAL A 194 14.38 2.82 -9.76
N MET A 195 13.80 3.34 -10.84
CA MET A 195 14.23 3.10 -12.21
C MET A 195 15.52 3.86 -12.52
N PRO A 196 16.29 3.49 -13.57
CA PRO A 196 17.49 4.23 -13.96
C PRO A 196 17.26 5.73 -14.25
N SER A 197 16.08 6.11 -14.75
CA SER A 197 15.66 7.51 -14.90
C SER A 197 15.50 8.28 -13.58
N GLY A 198 15.40 7.58 -12.45
CA GLY A 198 15.11 8.14 -11.13
C GLY A 198 13.63 8.15 -10.76
N VAL A 199 12.72 7.80 -11.69
CA VAL A 199 11.29 7.63 -11.37
C VAL A 199 11.10 6.46 -10.42
N VAL A 200 10.24 6.63 -9.43
CA VAL A 200 9.83 5.57 -8.52
C VAL A 200 8.55 4.93 -9.02
N LEU A 201 8.59 3.64 -9.27
CA LEU A 201 7.43 2.81 -9.61
C LEU A 201 7.08 1.92 -8.42
N ASN A 202 5.79 1.77 -8.12
CA ASN A 202 5.33 0.76 -7.18
C ASN A 202 5.21 -0.56 -7.93
N MET A 203 6.14 -1.49 -7.68
CA MET A 203 6.19 -2.80 -8.34
C MET A 203 6.12 -3.93 -7.32
N GLN A 204 5.11 -4.78 -7.42
CA GLN A 204 4.97 -5.95 -6.54
C GLN A 204 5.20 -7.24 -7.30
N ILE A 205 6.18 -8.05 -6.88
CA ILE A 205 6.25 -9.46 -7.33
C ILE A 205 5.03 -10.19 -6.77
N VAL A 206 4.26 -10.82 -7.66
CA VAL A 206 3.05 -11.57 -7.34
C VAL A 206 3.18 -13.06 -7.59
N GLY A 207 4.26 -13.51 -8.23
CA GLY A 207 4.55 -14.92 -8.40
C GLY A 207 5.97 -15.23 -8.89
N ASN A 208 6.47 -16.40 -8.50
CA ASN A 208 7.73 -16.97 -8.96
C ASN A 208 7.73 -18.50 -8.70
N ALA A 209 8.89 -19.16 -8.81
CA ALA A 209 9.00 -20.61 -8.61
C ALA A 209 8.59 -21.12 -7.21
N THR A 210 8.55 -20.26 -6.19
CA THR A 210 8.16 -20.64 -4.82
C THR A 210 6.65 -20.60 -4.60
N GLY A 211 5.89 -19.94 -5.48
CA GLY A 211 4.45 -19.77 -5.35
C GLY A 211 3.96 -18.42 -5.86
N ARG A 212 2.85 -17.95 -5.28
CA ARG A 212 2.20 -16.69 -5.63
C ARG A 212 1.75 -15.95 -4.38
N HIS A 213 1.47 -14.66 -4.53
CA HIS A 213 0.95 -13.80 -3.48
C HIS A 213 -0.32 -14.40 -2.83
N ASP A 214 -0.46 -14.28 -1.50
CA ASP A 214 -1.60 -14.85 -0.74
C ASP A 214 -2.97 -14.31 -1.19
N ARG A 215 -2.98 -13.10 -1.74
CA ARG A 215 -4.14 -12.42 -2.34
C ARG A 215 -4.38 -12.76 -3.82
N ALA A 216 -3.50 -13.51 -4.47
CA ALA A 216 -3.64 -13.88 -5.88
C ALA A 216 -4.54 -15.11 -6.02
N ASN A 217 -5.79 -14.88 -6.44
CA ASN A 217 -6.75 -15.94 -6.73
C ASN A 217 -6.30 -16.79 -7.92
N SER A 218 -5.72 -16.14 -8.94
CA SER A 218 -5.11 -16.82 -10.07
C SER A 218 -3.95 -15.99 -10.66
N LEU A 219 -3.01 -16.68 -11.30
CA LEU A 219 -1.89 -16.13 -12.04
C LEU A 219 -1.88 -16.82 -13.41
N ASP A 220 -2.18 -16.10 -14.48
CA ASP A 220 -2.15 -16.61 -15.86
C ASP A 220 -0.92 -16.05 -16.57
N GLU A 221 0.14 -16.85 -16.59
CA GLU A 221 1.41 -16.52 -17.25
C GLU A 221 1.31 -16.59 -18.79
N ARG A 222 0.27 -17.21 -19.34
CA ARG A 222 0.07 -17.27 -20.80
C ARG A 222 -0.60 -16.00 -21.30
N ASP A 223 -1.67 -15.59 -20.62
CA ASP A 223 -2.47 -14.42 -21.01
C ASP A 223 -1.97 -13.12 -20.34
N GLY A 224 -0.96 -13.24 -19.46
CA GLY A 224 -0.28 -12.14 -18.82
C GLY A 224 -1.17 -11.39 -17.84
N THR A 225 -1.92 -12.11 -17.00
CA THR A 225 -2.85 -11.51 -16.04
C THR A 225 -2.78 -12.14 -14.66
N VAL A 226 -3.14 -11.35 -13.65
CA VAL A 226 -3.33 -11.82 -12.28
C VAL A 226 -4.68 -11.35 -11.77
N VAL A 227 -5.40 -12.22 -11.07
CA VAL A 227 -6.64 -11.85 -10.35
C VAL A 227 -6.30 -11.73 -8.87
N LEU A 228 -6.44 -10.53 -8.33
CA LEU A 228 -6.14 -10.21 -6.94
C LEU A 228 -7.42 -9.90 -6.17
N GLN A 229 -7.51 -10.40 -4.94
CA GLN A 229 -8.56 -10.03 -3.99
C GLN A 229 -8.43 -8.55 -3.59
N LEU A 230 -9.57 -7.85 -3.62
CA LEU A 230 -9.70 -6.48 -3.13
C LEU A 230 -10.21 -6.46 -1.69
N LEU A 231 -9.70 -5.50 -0.91
CA LEU A 231 -10.15 -5.22 0.45
C LEU A 231 -11.12 -4.05 0.43
N ASP A 232 -12.11 -4.08 1.32
CA ASP A 232 -13.07 -2.99 1.52
C ASP A 232 -12.53 -1.97 2.54
N GLY A 233 -12.95 -0.73 2.39
CA GLY A 233 -12.56 0.39 3.24
C GLY A 233 -13.56 1.53 3.13
N PHE A 234 -13.28 2.58 3.87
CA PHE A 234 -14.03 3.82 3.81
C PHE A 234 -13.14 4.98 3.40
N GLN A 235 -13.66 5.82 2.51
CA GLN A 235 -13.09 7.14 2.23
C GLN A 235 -14.24 8.14 2.14
N GLY A 236 -14.05 9.33 2.70
CA GLY A 236 -15.04 10.41 2.59
C GLY A 236 -16.39 10.14 3.27
N GLY A 237 -16.52 9.07 4.05
CA GLY A 237 -17.80 8.62 4.63
C GLY A 237 -18.50 7.53 3.81
N GLU A 238 -18.02 7.24 2.61
CA GLU A 238 -18.56 6.23 1.70
C GLU A 238 -17.78 4.91 1.80
N GLN A 239 -18.50 3.79 1.74
CA GLN A 239 -17.91 2.44 1.78
C GLN A 239 -17.42 2.02 0.37
N TYR A 240 -16.84 0.82 0.27
CA TYR A 240 -16.37 0.20 -0.97
C TYR A 240 -15.11 0.86 -1.51
N TYR A 241 -14.30 1.44 -0.64
CA TYR A 241 -12.97 1.91 -1.01
C TYR A 241 -12.05 0.71 -1.25
N TYR A 242 -12.09 0.19 -2.48
CA TYR A 242 -11.41 -1.03 -2.88
C TYR A 242 -9.94 -0.78 -3.15
N HIS A 243 -9.11 -1.48 -2.40
CA HIS A 243 -7.66 -1.41 -2.47
C HIS A 243 -7.04 -2.81 -2.42
N LEU A 244 -5.79 -2.91 -2.83
CA LEU A 244 -4.96 -4.10 -2.65
C LEU A 244 -4.23 -4.03 -1.30
N VAL A 245 -3.68 -5.16 -0.86
CA VAL A 245 -2.54 -5.17 0.06
C VAL A 245 -1.44 -5.95 -0.66
N THR A 246 -0.29 -5.31 -0.89
CA THR A 246 0.84 -5.91 -1.59
C THR A 246 1.95 -6.30 -0.62
N ASP A 247 2.57 -5.34 0.06
CA ASP A 247 3.62 -5.61 1.04
C ASP A 247 3.55 -4.74 2.31
N VAL A 248 4.08 -5.27 3.41
CA VAL A 248 3.92 -4.71 4.76
C VAL A 248 5.24 -4.79 5.53
N SER A 249 5.61 -3.71 6.23
CA SER A 249 6.90 -3.61 6.91
C SER A 249 7.01 -4.37 8.24
N ALA A 250 5.90 -4.87 8.76
CA ALA A 250 5.82 -5.58 10.04
C ALA A 250 5.05 -6.91 9.90
N ASP A 251 5.43 -7.91 10.68
CA ASP A 251 4.98 -9.29 10.57
C ASP A 251 3.49 -9.47 10.90
N VAL A 252 3.03 -9.03 12.07
CA VAL A 252 1.63 -9.15 12.49
C VAL A 252 0.66 -8.51 11.50
N PRO A 253 0.83 -7.24 11.06
CA PRO A 253 -0.04 -6.67 10.05
C PRO A 253 0.11 -7.34 8.68
N ALA A 254 1.30 -7.85 8.31
CA ALA A 254 1.44 -8.65 7.08
C ALA A 254 0.54 -9.90 7.10
N VAL A 255 0.37 -10.53 8.27
CA VAL A 255 -0.51 -11.70 8.45
C VAL A 255 -1.99 -11.31 8.43
N ILE A 256 -2.36 -10.26 9.16
CA ILE A 256 -3.77 -9.83 9.23
C ILE A 256 -4.26 -9.37 7.86
N GLU A 257 -3.41 -8.68 7.11
CA GLU A 257 -3.73 -8.12 5.80
C GLU A 257 -3.30 -9.05 4.64
N LYS A 258 -2.74 -10.23 4.92
CA LYS A 258 -2.19 -11.19 3.93
C LYS A 258 -1.29 -10.52 2.87
N GLY A 259 -0.46 -9.58 3.30
CA GLY A 259 0.56 -8.96 2.48
C GLY A 259 1.89 -9.70 2.58
N VAL A 260 2.80 -9.44 1.64
CA VAL A 260 4.19 -9.90 1.77
C VAL A 260 4.84 -9.20 2.94
N PHE A 261 5.44 -9.95 3.87
CA PHE A 261 6.26 -9.35 4.92
C PHE A 261 7.58 -8.83 4.32
N ALA A 262 7.70 -7.51 4.18
CA ALA A 262 8.81 -6.81 3.55
C ALA A 262 9.37 -5.71 4.46
N PRO A 263 10.25 -6.04 5.43
CA PRO A 263 10.76 -5.09 6.42
C PRO A 263 11.38 -3.82 5.84
N ARG A 264 12.01 -3.95 4.65
CA ARG A 264 12.75 -2.87 4.01
C ARG A 264 11.89 -1.63 3.78
N ILE A 265 10.62 -1.79 3.38
CA ILE A 265 9.73 -0.65 3.10
C ILE A 265 9.47 0.23 4.33
N GLY A 266 9.68 -0.31 5.54
CA GLY A 266 9.62 0.45 6.80
C GLY A 266 10.76 1.45 6.98
N ASN A 267 11.82 1.39 6.15
CA ASN A 267 12.92 2.35 6.17
C ASN A 267 12.67 3.57 5.26
N THR A 268 11.44 3.75 4.79
CA THR A 268 11.04 4.91 4.00
C THR A 268 10.69 6.08 4.93
N PRO A 269 11.38 7.23 4.83
CA PRO A 269 11.02 8.44 5.56
C PRO A 269 9.70 9.05 5.02
N SER A 270 8.90 9.78 5.78
CA SER A 270 8.94 10.13 7.22
C SER A 270 7.59 9.79 7.84
N PHE A 271 7.56 8.90 8.84
CA PHE A 271 6.33 8.61 9.58
C PHE A 271 5.73 9.87 10.22
N GLY A 272 4.40 9.93 10.27
CA GLY A 272 3.63 11.05 10.80
C GLY A 272 3.58 12.29 9.89
N GLN A 273 4.12 12.22 8.68
CA GLN A 273 4.17 13.35 7.74
C GLN A 273 3.33 13.07 6.49
N SER A 274 2.03 13.36 6.59
CA SER A 274 1.09 13.10 5.51
C SER A 274 0.93 14.23 4.49
N THR A 275 1.38 15.45 4.76
CA THR A 275 1.09 16.61 3.91
C THR A 275 2.05 16.74 2.71
N PRO A 276 1.65 17.41 1.60
CA PRO A 276 2.48 17.51 0.38
C PRO A 276 3.78 18.31 0.56
N ASP A 277 3.80 19.26 1.50
CA ASP A 277 4.95 20.13 1.80
C ASP A 277 6.09 19.41 2.52
N ARG A 278 5.91 18.12 2.86
CA ARG A 278 6.88 17.31 3.59
C ARG A 278 7.53 16.26 2.70
N PRO A 279 8.85 16.02 2.83
CA PRO A 279 9.56 15.02 2.05
C PRO A 279 9.28 13.61 2.59
N SER A 280 8.06 13.13 2.38
CA SER A 280 7.60 11.82 2.81
C SER A 280 6.94 11.10 1.65
N ALA A 281 7.31 9.83 1.46
CA ALA A 281 6.61 8.96 0.53
C ALA A 281 5.34 8.35 1.15
N LEU A 282 5.08 8.59 2.43
CA LEU A 282 4.01 7.95 3.17
C LEU A 282 2.76 8.83 3.27
N LEU A 283 1.59 8.20 3.32
CA LEU A 283 0.30 8.87 3.58
C LEU A 283 -0.41 8.18 4.74
N GLY A 284 -0.79 8.94 5.77
CA GLY A 284 -1.41 8.37 6.96
C GLY A 284 -2.83 7.86 6.73
N PHE A 285 -3.17 6.71 7.30
CA PHE A 285 -4.52 6.14 7.38
C PHE A 285 -4.78 5.56 8.77
N SER A 286 -6.02 5.18 9.10
CA SER A 286 -6.34 4.69 10.45
C SER A 286 -6.99 3.30 10.47
N PRO A 287 -6.20 2.28 10.81
CA PRO A 287 -6.72 0.99 11.26
C PRO A 287 -7.23 1.02 12.71
N VAL A 288 -8.17 0.13 13.02
CA VAL A 288 -8.77 0.02 14.36
C VAL A 288 -8.37 -1.30 15.00
N VAL A 289 -7.94 -1.31 16.26
CA VAL A 289 -7.58 -2.54 16.99
C VAL A 289 -8.83 -3.32 17.40
N ASN A 290 -9.68 -2.68 18.18
CA ASN A 290 -10.89 -3.25 18.77
C ASN A 290 -12.14 -2.64 18.14
N GLY A 291 -13.22 -3.39 18.11
CA GLY A 291 -14.47 -2.91 17.52
C GLY A 291 -15.54 -3.98 17.66
N ILE A 292 -16.65 -3.81 16.95
CA ILE A 292 -17.71 -4.81 16.92
C ILE A 292 -17.18 -6.06 16.18
N LEU A 293 -17.24 -7.21 16.84
CA LEU A 293 -16.71 -8.46 16.29
C LEU A 293 -17.67 -9.13 15.31
N ASP A 294 -18.98 -9.00 15.54
CA ASP A 294 -20.01 -9.72 14.78
C ASP A 294 -20.29 -9.06 13.42
N PRO A 295 -19.94 -9.72 12.29
CA PRO A 295 -20.19 -9.20 10.95
C PRO A 295 -21.68 -9.02 10.63
N ALA A 296 -22.59 -9.77 11.28
CA ALA A 296 -24.03 -9.67 11.04
C ALA A 296 -24.61 -8.30 11.43
N THR A 297 -23.92 -7.55 12.31
CA THR A 297 -24.32 -6.20 12.70
C THR A 297 -24.16 -5.17 11.59
N GLY A 298 -23.34 -5.47 10.57
CA GLY A 298 -22.92 -4.48 9.58
C GLY A 298 -22.10 -3.32 10.15
N GLN A 299 -21.69 -3.39 11.42
CA GLN A 299 -20.88 -2.38 12.13
C GLN A 299 -19.50 -2.92 12.53
N ASN A 300 -19.17 -4.15 12.11
CA ASN A 300 -17.93 -4.80 12.45
C ASN A 300 -16.72 -4.05 11.90
N GLN A 301 -15.66 -3.93 12.69
CA GLN A 301 -14.43 -3.23 12.30
C GLN A 301 -13.25 -3.61 13.20
N GLY A 302 -12.07 -3.70 12.60
CA GLY A 302 -10.80 -3.75 13.32
C GLY A 302 -10.12 -5.11 13.34
N PHE A 303 -8.89 -5.14 13.86
CA PHE A 303 -8.03 -6.32 13.88
C PHE A 303 -8.63 -7.47 14.70
N ALA A 304 -9.24 -7.16 15.85
CA ALA A 304 -9.90 -8.18 16.66
C ALA A 304 -11.04 -8.88 15.89
N THR A 305 -11.78 -8.12 15.07
CA THR A 305 -12.83 -8.64 14.19
C THR A 305 -12.25 -9.52 13.10
N SER A 306 -11.18 -9.06 12.42
CA SER A 306 -10.49 -9.85 11.41
C SER A 306 -10.07 -11.22 11.97
N ILE A 307 -9.37 -11.21 13.10
CA ILE A 307 -8.84 -12.42 13.74
C ILE A 307 -9.96 -13.34 14.24
N ALA A 308 -11.01 -12.79 14.87
CA ALA A 308 -12.12 -13.57 15.40
C ALA A 308 -12.94 -14.29 14.31
N ASN A 309 -12.92 -13.79 13.08
CA ASN A 309 -13.74 -14.28 11.98
C ASN A 309 -12.91 -14.99 10.89
N GLY A 310 -11.80 -15.63 11.27
CA GLY A 310 -11.01 -16.44 10.33
C GLY A 310 -10.19 -15.62 9.34
N GLY A 311 -9.79 -14.41 9.71
CA GLY A 311 -8.96 -13.54 8.87
C GLY A 311 -9.76 -12.85 7.76
N ILE A 312 -11.01 -12.44 8.02
CA ILE A 312 -11.69 -11.48 7.15
C ILE A 312 -10.93 -10.16 7.16
N ASP A 313 -11.03 -9.39 6.08
CA ASP A 313 -10.26 -8.16 5.95
C ASP A 313 -10.71 -7.10 6.96
N PRO A 314 -9.76 -6.41 7.64
CA PRO A 314 -10.10 -5.26 8.45
C PRO A 314 -10.57 -4.11 7.56
N ILE A 315 -11.67 -3.46 7.96
CA ILE A 315 -12.22 -2.31 7.24
C ILE A 315 -11.57 -1.04 7.80
N ASN A 316 -10.68 -0.42 7.03
CA ASN A 316 -9.92 0.76 7.44
C ASN A 316 -10.53 2.07 6.90
N VAL A 317 -10.15 3.21 7.47
CA VAL A 317 -10.54 4.54 6.97
C VAL A 317 -9.34 5.24 6.32
N PHE A 318 -9.59 5.75 5.12
CA PHE A 318 -8.63 6.41 4.25
C PHE A 318 -8.98 7.89 4.08
N PRO A 319 -7.98 8.78 4.00
CA PRO A 319 -8.18 10.22 3.91
C PRO A 319 -8.42 10.74 2.48
N LEU A 320 -7.90 10.06 1.46
CA LEU A 320 -7.76 10.59 0.09
C LEU A 320 -7.82 9.49 -0.96
N ASP A 321 -8.23 9.88 -2.17
CA ASP A 321 -8.23 9.06 -3.38
C ASP A 321 -7.08 9.47 -4.30
N PRO A 322 -6.68 8.62 -5.27
CA PRO A 322 -5.85 9.04 -6.37
C PRO A 322 -6.54 10.11 -7.23
N ASP A 323 -5.83 11.20 -7.56
CA ASP A 323 -6.28 12.22 -8.52
C ASP A 323 -5.41 12.12 -9.79
N ASN A 324 -5.78 11.21 -10.68
CA ASN A 324 -4.98 10.84 -11.86
C ASN A 324 -5.03 11.86 -13.01
N ASP A 325 -5.80 12.93 -12.85
CA ASP A 325 -5.90 14.03 -13.83
C ASP A 325 -5.22 15.32 -13.35
N ASN A 326 -4.66 15.30 -12.13
CA ASN A 326 -3.95 16.43 -11.53
C ASN A 326 -2.43 16.18 -11.48
N PRO A 327 -1.64 16.82 -12.36
CA PRO A 327 -0.19 16.65 -12.40
C PRO A 327 0.54 17.37 -11.26
N SER A 328 -0.15 18.17 -10.44
CA SER A 328 0.49 18.95 -9.38
C SER A 328 1.27 18.07 -8.40
N LEU A 329 2.41 18.56 -7.92
CA LEU A 329 3.14 17.91 -6.83
C LEU A 329 2.42 18.05 -5.48
N ASP A 330 1.42 18.93 -5.41
CA ASP A 330 0.51 19.08 -4.27
C ASP A 330 -0.59 18.01 -4.25
N ASN A 331 -0.75 17.23 -5.33
CA ASN A 331 -1.48 15.99 -5.27
C ASN A 331 -0.81 15.11 -4.19
N ASN A 332 -1.57 14.73 -3.17
CA ASN A 332 -1.03 14.16 -1.94
C ASN A 332 -1.17 12.63 -1.87
N TYR A 333 -1.54 11.97 -2.96
CA TYR A 333 -1.74 10.53 -2.95
C TYR A 333 -0.41 9.77 -2.79
N SER A 334 -0.46 8.68 -2.03
CA SER A 334 0.55 7.63 -1.97
C SER A 334 -0.11 6.29 -1.65
N PRO A 335 0.34 5.18 -2.27
CA PRO A 335 -0.09 3.84 -1.88
C PRO A 335 0.63 3.34 -0.62
N MET A 336 1.68 4.04 -0.17
CA MET A 336 2.46 3.67 1.01
C MET A 336 1.78 4.24 2.25
N TRP A 337 0.88 3.46 2.84
CA TRP A 337 0.08 3.91 3.97
C TRP A 337 0.83 3.81 5.28
N ASP A 338 0.92 4.94 5.99
CA ASP A 338 1.46 5.04 7.35
C ASP A 338 0.36 4.74 8.38
N ALA A 339 0.50 3.63 9.09
CA ALA A 339 -0.52 3.13 10.01
C ALA A 339 -0.64 3.99 11.27
N HIS A 340 -1.77 4.68 11.44
CA HIS A 340 -2.13 5.43 12.64
C HIS A 340 -3.24 4.67 13.39
N VAL A 341 -2.79 3.70 14.18
CA VAL A 341 -3.68 2.69 14.75
C VAL A 341 -4.42 3.23 15.97
N VAL A 342 -5.73 2.98 16.02
CA VAL A 342 -6.61 3.48 17.08
C VAL A 342 -7.30 2.37 17.86
N VAL A 343 -7.76 2.72 19.06
CA VAL A 343 -8.50 1.83 19.96
C VAL A 343 -9.71 2.58 20.54
N TRP A 344 -10.87 1.95 20.58
CA TRP A 344 -12.00 2.38 21.38
C TRP A 344 -11.67 2.28 22.86
N THR A 345 -11.95 3.33 23.62
CA THR A 345 -11.61 3.41 25.05
C THR A 345 -12.52 2.55 25.90
N ASP A 346 -12.03 2.11 27.07
CA ASP A 346 -12.82 1.34 28.03
C ASP A 346 -14.11 2.08 28.45
N GLN A 347 -14.06 3.41 28.50
CA GLN A 347 -15.23 4.25 28.81
C GLN A 347 -16.29 4.19 27.69
N ALA A 348 -15.87 4.25 26.42
CA ALA A 348 -16.78 4.13 25.29
C ALA A 348 -17.39 2.73 25.21
N ILE A 349 -16.61 1.69 25.49
CA ILE A 349 -17.06 0.30 25.56
C ILE A 349 -18.10 0.13 26.67
N ALA A 350 -17.78 0.55 27.90
CA ALA A 350 -18.68 0.43 29.05
C ALA A 350 -20.00 1.20 28.85
N ALA A 351 -19.97 2.29 28.09
CA ALA A 351 -21.14 3.10 27.75
C ALA A 351 -21.84 2.68 26.44
N ASN A 352 -21.45 1.55 25.83
CA ASN A 352 -22.03 1.03 24.60
C ASN A 352 -22.03 2.05 23.43
N ARG A 353 -20.94 2.81 23.28
CA ARG A 353 -20.76 3.82 22.20
C ARG A 353 -19.97 3.31 20.98
N VAL A 354 -19.44 2.10 21.05
CA VAL A 354 -18.63 1.50 19.97
C VAL A 354 -19.49 1.32 18.72
N ARG A 355 -18.98 1.78 17.58
CA ARG A 355 -19.59 1.60 16.25
C ARG A 355 -18.50 1.59 15.17
N ARG A 356 -18.85 1.35 13.91
CA ARG A 356 -17.90 1.50 12.81
C ARG A 356 -17.50 2.96 12.62
N ILE A 357 -16.21 3.23 12.49
CA ILE A 357 -15.62 4.51 12.08
C ILE A 357 -15.62 4.57 10.56
N THR A 358 -16.17 5.64 9.99
CA THR A 358 -16.46 5.71 8.53
C THR A 358 -15.70 6.81 7.79
N SER A 359 -14.97 7.68 8.49
CA SER A 359 -14.09 8.67 7.85
C SER A 359 -13.07 9.24 8.82
N ILE A 360 -12.09 9.98 8.31
CA ILE A 360 -11.13 10.71 9.17
C ILE A 360 -11.81 11.84 9.95
N GLN A 361 -12.82 12.50 9.38
CA GLN A 361 -13.61 13.52 10.09
C GLN A 361 -14.43 12.89 11.22
N ASP A 362 -14.95 11.69 11.00
CA ASP A 362 -15.64 10.91 12.02
C ASP A 362 -14.69 10.44 13.13
N LEU A 363 -13.51 9.94 12.76
CA LEU A 363 -12.44 9.63 13.71
C LEU A 363 -12.06 10.85 14.56
N SER A 364 -11.91 12.02 13.93
CA SER A 364 -11.56 13.26 14.62
C SER A 364 -12.58 13.65 15.69
N ARG A 365 -13.87 13.46 15.41
CA ARG A 365 -14.94 13.68 16.40
C ARG A 365 -14.89 12.69 17.55
N LEU A 366 -14.61 11.41 17.26
CA LEU A 366 -14.46 10.37 18.29
C LEU A 366 -13.24 10.59 19.19
N VAL A 367 -12.12 11.04 18.62
CA VAL A 367 -10.91 11.39 19.37
C VAL A 367 -11.19 12.60 20.28
N ALA A 368 -11.82 13.65 19.74
CA ALA A 368 -12.19 14.82 20.53
C ALA A 368 -13.16 14.50 21.67
N ALA A 369 -14.04 13.50 21.49
CA ALA A 369 -14.95 13.02 22.52
C ALA A 369 -14.29 12.10 23.58
N GLY A 370 -13.05 11.67 23.37
CA GLY A 370 -12.38 10.68 24.23
C GLY A 370 -12.88 9.25 24.04
N ASP A 371 -13.63 8.98 22.98
CA ASP A 371 -14.18 7.66 22.68
C ASP A 371 -13.16 6.76 21.98
N VAL A 372 -12.25 7.36 21.22
CA VAL A 372 -11.17 6.68 20.50
C VAL A 372 -9.84 7.35 20.85
N ALA A 373 -8.80 6.54 21.03
CA ALA A 373 -7.45 7.00 21.34
C ALA A 373 -6.41 6.33 20.44
N THR A 374 -5.20 6.89 20.43
CA THR A 374 -4.04 6.21 19.83
C THR A 374 -3.83 4.87 20.54
N ALA A 375 -3.60 3.81 19.75
CA ALA A 375 -3.30 2.51 20.32
C ALA A 375 -2.00 2.56 21.15
N PRO A 376 -1.95 1.94 22.35
CA PRO A 376 -0.79 2.02 23.24
C PRO A 376 0.54 1.50 22.65
N VAL A 377 0.46 0.72 21.58
CA VAL A 377 1.63 0.17 20.86
C VAL A 377 2.34 1.22 20.00
N ALA A 378 1.70 2.34 19.68
CA ALA A 378 2.33 3.41 18.93
C ALA A 378 3.34 4.16 19.82
N PRO A 379 4.58 4.42 19.33
CA PRO A 379 5.60 5.11 20.09
C PRO A 379 5.15 6.50 20.55
N GLU A 380 5.75 6.97 21.65
CA GLU A 380 5.58 8.35 22.10
C GLU A 380 6.10 9.33 21.03
N GLY A 381 5.38 10.44 20.84
CA GLY A 381 5.69 11.40 19.79
C GLY A 381 4.49 12.27 19.41
N PRO A 382 4.68 13.21 18.48
CA PRO A 382 3.60 14.04 17.99
C PRO A 382 2.57 13.20 17.22
N GLY A 383 1.31 13.56 17.39
CA GLY A 383 0.23 13.07 16.54
C GLY A 383 0.30 13.68 15.15
N ASN A 384 -0.29 12.99 14.17
CA ASN A 384 -0.44 13.46 12.80
C ASN A 384 -1.79 14.17 12.63
N PRO A 385 -1.83 15.51 12.45
CA PRO A 385 -3.09 16.25 12.31
C PRO A 385 -3.94 15.79 11.13
N PHE A 386 -3.30 15.23 10.09
CA PHE A 386 -3.97 14.69 8.93
C PHE A 386 -4.82 13.45 9.25
N VAL A 387 -4.49 12.75 10.33
CA VAL A 387 -5.18 11.54 10.80
C VAL A 387 -5.64 11.75 12.25
N ALA A 388 -6.42 12.81 12.46
CA ALA A 388 -7.07 13.11 13.74
C ALA A 388 -6.11 13.28 14.96
N GLY A 389 -4.83 13.60 14.72
CA GLY A 389 -3.83 13.71 15.78
C GLY A 389 -3.41 12.37 16.39
N ILE A 390 -3.72 11.25 15.74
CA ILE A 390 -3.25 9.93 16.15
C ILE A 390 -1.74 9.83 15.88
N ARG A 391 -1.01 9.08 16.71
CA ARG A 391 0.43 8.87 16.49
C ARG A 391 0.68 7.77 15.45
N PRO A 392 1.69 7.91 14.59
CA PRO A 392 2.06 6.84 13.66
C PRO A 392 2.62 5.63 14.44
N LEU A 393 2.31 4.43 13.97
CA LEU A 393 2.82 3.18 14.55
C LEU A 393 4.28 2.91 14.16
N GLY A 394 4.78 3.53 13.08
CA GLY A 394 6.06 3.16 12.48
C GLY A 394 5.96 1.93 11.57
N VAL A 395 4.78 1.67 11.02
CA VAL A 395 4.51 0.56 10.11
C VAL A 395 3.95 1.11 8.80
N VAL A 396 4.51 0.63 7.68
CA VAL A 396 4.05 0.93 6.33
C VAL A 396 3.29 -0.27 5.80
N ILE A 397 2.14 -0.02 5.21
CA ILE A 397 1.33 -1.01 4.50
C ILE A 397 1.12 -0.45 3.08
N ASN A 398 1.63 -1.14 2.07
CA ASN A 398 1.44 -0.77 0.69
C ASN A 398 0.06 -1.26 0.22
N CYS A 399 -0.85 -0.32 0.01
CA CYS A 399 -2.22 -0.61 -0.44
C CYS A 399 -2.62 0.26 -1.64
N PRO A 400 -2.25 -0.15 -2.87
CA PRO A 400 -2.72 0.53 -4.07
C PRO A 400 -4.25 0.60 -4.15
N THR A 401 -4.78 1.81 -4.35
CA THR A 401 -6.23 2.04 -4.52
C THR A 401 -6.67 1.67 -5.93
N ILE A 402 -7.75 0.89 -6.04
CA ILE A 402 -8.26 0.39 -7.32
C ILE A 402 -9.52 1.15 -7.74
N ALA A 403 -10.50 1.24 -6.86
CA ALA A 403 -11.81 1.80 -7.18
C ALA A 403 -12.62 2.19 -5.93
N GLN A 404 -13.66 3.00 -6.10
CA GLN A 404 -14.67 3.21 -5.06
C GLN A 404 -16.08 3.30 -5.66
N PRO A 405 -16.71 2.16 -6.01
CA PRO A 405 -17.99 2.17 -6.69
C PRO A 405 -19.10 2.68 -5.78
N ARG A 406 -20.10 3.36 -6.35
CA ARG A 406 -21.26 3.86 -5.60
C ARG A 406 -22.17 2.73 -5.09
N ARG A 407 -22.11 1.56 -5.73
CA ARG A 407 -22.94 0.38 -5.42
C ARG A 407 -22.16 -0.90 -5.74
N VAL A 408 -22.45 -1.95 -4.99
CA VAL A 408 -21.86 -3.28 -5.18
C VAL A 408 -22.95 -4.32 -5.37
N ARG A 409 -22.61 -5.41 -6.07
CA ARG A 409 -23.48 -6.58 -6.18
C ARG A 409 -23.39 -7.37 -4.88
N ARG A 410 -24.51 -7.62 -4.22
CA ARG A 410 -24.57 -8.60 -3.13
C ARG A 410 -24.75 -10.00 -3.73
N ALA A 411 -23.96 -10.96 -3.28
CA ALA A 411 -24.19 -12.36 -3.64
C ALA A 411 -25.60 -12.76 -3.17
N SER A 412 -26.35 -13.40 -4.07
CA SER A 412 -27.72 -13.87 -3.85
C SER A 412 -27.78 -15.08 -2.93
#